data_AF-A0A353E9K2-F1
#
_entry.id   AF-A0A353E9K2-F1
#
_cell.length_a   1.000
_cell.length_b   1.000
_cell.length_c   1.000
_cell.angle_alpha   90.00
_cell.angle_beta   90.00
_cell.angle_gamma   90.00
#
_symmetry.space_group_name_H-M   'P 1'
#
loop_
_entity.id
_entity.type
_entity.pdbx_description
1 polymer ?
#
loop_
_entity_poly.entity_id
_entity_poly.type
_entity_poly.pdbx_seq_one_letter_code
_entity_poly.pdbx_strand_id
1 'polypeptide(L)'
;MKQRHFNQPFSPISPWKSRGISLIELMIATAIGLVITVLAINYLTSNLKTRNVNAAYATMKDNGALSLYFLARYTRGAGIETIPINGSTNVSSGNCEENQPWCTQDLTAASDRLAIRKVFPDDMEACNGEISPKGDELVEIFSVLETNDYKALVCQSYSLSNNDWLGTDAKRVLQTGIDDFQVMYFETGQASPVSAANVTNWGNIHGIEVAFIANSEIPAHLEALNQNLTILNAGTRTFNDRLARHIFQTSIAFNNMLLTETTIE
;
A
#
# COMPACT_ATOMS: atom_id res chain seq x y z
N MET A 1 12.60 77.48 -30.02
CA MET A 1 13.64 76.43 -29.89
C MET A 1 13.22 75.26 -30.77
N LYS A 2 14.06 74.88 -31.74
CA LYS A 2 13.74 74.05 -32.93
C LYS A 2 13.26 72.63 -32.58
N GLN A 3 12.05 72.25 -33.02
CA GLN A 3 11.64 70.85 -33.15
C GLN A 3 12.30 70.25 -34.39
N ARG A 4 13.12 69.20 -34.20
CA ARG A 4 13.68 68.39 -35.29
C ARG A 4 12.70 67.25 -35.59
N HIS A 5 11.90 67.41 -36.65
CA HIS A 5 11.17 66.30 -37.26
C HIS A 5 12.18 65.32 -37.89
N PHE A 6 12.22 64.10 -37.37
CA PHE A 6 13.04 63.00 -37.89
C PHE A 6 12.21 62.18 -38.88
N ASN A 7 12.05 62.69 -40.10
CA ASN A 7 11.53 61.91 -41.21
C ASN A 7 12.69 61.09 -41.81
N GLN A 8 12.88 59.86 -41.33
CA GLN A 8 13.64 58.87 -42.10
C GLN A 8 12.70 58.16 -43.07
N PRO A 9 12.98 58.15 -44.38
CA PRO A 9 12.21 57.35 -45.32
C PRO A 9 12.43 55.86 -45.02
N PHE A 10 11.33 55.11 -44.87
CA PHE A 10 11.38 53.65 -44.89
C PHE A 10 12.10 53.20 -46.17
N SER A 11 13.29 52.63 -46.04
CA SER A 11 13.95 51.98 -47.18
C SER A 11 13.13 50.77 -47.60
N PRO A 12 12.74 50.62 -48.88
CA PRO A 12 12.06 49.43 -49.34
C PRO A 12 12.98 48.22 -49.12
N ILE A 13 12.51 47.23 -48.36
CA ILE A 13 13.17 45.93 -48.22
C ILE A 13 13.31 45.38 -49.64
N SER A 14 14.54 45.20 -50.11
CA SER A 14 14.78 44.70 -51.48
C SER A 14 14.05 43.37 -51.65
N PRO A 15 13.31 43.16 -52.75
CA PRO A 15 12.66 41.89 -52.99
C PRO A 15 13.75 40.81 -53.10
N TRP A 16 13.76 39.89 -52.14
CA TRP A 16 14.66 38.74 -52.19
C TRP A 16 14.38 38.03 -53.51
N LYS A 17 15.40 37.97 -54.37
CA LYS A 17 15.29 37.36 -55.69
C LYS A 17 15.09 35.86 -55.49
N SER A 18 13.84 35.39 -55.57
CA SER A 18 13.48 33.99 -55.40
C SER A 18 14.13 33.17 -56.51
N ARG A 19 15.24 32.49 -56.18
CA ARG A 19 15.79 31.46 -57.06
C ARG A 19 14.90 30.23 -56.90
N GLY A 20 14.37 29.71 -58.00
CA GLY A 20 13.53 28.51 -57.98
C GLY A 20 14.24 27.38 -57.25
N ILE A 21 13.55 26.79 -56.27
CA ILE A 21 14.02 25.64 -55.49
C ILE A 21 14.17 24.45 -56.43
N SER A 22 15.28 23.73 -56.35
CA SER A 22 15.47 22.56 -57.21
C SER A 22 14.65 21.37 -56.69
N LEU A 23 14.20 20.48 -57.59
CA LEU A 23 13.40 19.30 -57.24
C LEU A 23 14.15 18.40 -56.25
N ILE A 24 15.47 18.29 -56.39
CA ILE A 24 16.32 17.52 -55.47
C ILE A 24 16.40 18.17 -54.07
N GLU A 25 16.40 19.49 -53.97
CA GLU A 25 16.41 20.21 -52.69
C GLU A 25 15.09 20.01 -51.93
N LEU A 26 13.96 19.94 -52.66
CA LEU A 26 12.66 19.55 -52.08
C LEU A 26 12.68 18.10 -51.57
N MET A 27 13.24 17.17 -52.35
CA MET A 27 13.35 15.76 -51.95
C MET A 27 14.24 15.57 -50.72
N ILE A 28 15.35 16.32 -50.64
CA ILE A 28 16.25 16.28 -49.48
C ILE A 28 15.57 16.92 -48.27
N ALA A 29 14.90 18.05 -48.43
CA ALA A 29 14.20 18.72 -47.33
C ALA A 29 13.10 17.84 -46.72
N THR A 30 12.29 17.16 -47.55
CA THR A 30 11.27 16.24 -47.07
C THR A 30 11.86 14.99 -46.43
N ALA A 31 12.94 14.45 -47.00
CA ALA A 31 13.66 13.32 -46.42
C ALA A 31 14.23 13.65 -45.03
N ILE A 32 14.89 14.80 -44.87
CA ILE A 32 15.43 15.25 -43.59
C ILE A 32 14.28 15.54 -42.59
N GLY A 33 13.21 16.19 -43.04
CA GLY A 33 12.04 16.45 -42.20
C GLY A 33 11.44 15.16 -41.62
N LEU A 34 11.30 14.12 -42.45
CA LEU A 34 10.76 12.82 -42.03
C LEU A 34 11.70 12.09 -41.05
N VAL A 35 13.02 12.19 -41.23
CA VAL A 35 13.98 11.65 -40.27
C VAL A 35 13.88 12.36 -38.92
N ILE A 36 13.81 13.69 -38.92
CA ILE A 36 13.71 14.48 -37.69
C ILE A 36 12.41 14.18 -36.93
N THR A 37 11.27 14.07 -37.63
CA THR A 37 9.98 13.77 -36.96
C THR A 37 9.99 12.39 -36.32
N VAL A 38 10.54 11.37 -36.96
CA VAL A 38 10.67 10.02 -36.39
C VAL A 38 11.54 10.03 -35.12
N LEU A 39 12.66 10.75 -35.15
CA LEU A 39 13.53 10.91 -33.97
C LEU A 39 12.81 11.61 -32.82
N ALA A 40 12.09 12.69 -33.11
CA ALA A 40 11.32 13.44 -32.12
C ALA A 40 10.21 12.58 -31.49
N ILE A 41 9.48 11.80 -32.29
CA ILE A 41 8.45 10.87 -31.81
C ILE A 41 9.07 9.82 -30.89
N ASN A 42 10.18 9.19 -31.29
CA ASN A 42 10.87 8.18 -30.47
C ASN A 42 11.38 8.75 -29.14
N TYR A 43 11.90 9.98 -29.16
CA TYR A 43 12.31 10.66 -27.94
C TYR A 43 11.12 10.95 -27.01
N LEU A 44 10.01 11.45 -27.56
CA LEU A 44 8.82 11.74 -26.77
C LEU A 44 8.20 10.48 -26.17
N THR A 45 8.07 9.40 -26.94
CA THR A 45 7.52 8.12 -26.45
C THR A 45 8.39 7.51 -25.36
N SER A 46 9.71 7.58 -25.50
CA SER A 46 10.65 7.15 -24.46
C SER A 46 10.49 7.96 -23.17
N ASN A 47 10.37 9.28 -23.25
CA ASN A 47 10.15 10.13 -22.08
C ASN A 47 8.80 9.86 -21.39
N LEU A 48 7.73 9.70 -22.17
CA LEU A 48 6.41 9.38 -21.63
C LEU A 48 6.43 8.01 -20.93
N LYS A 49 7.11 7.01 -21.51
CA LYS A 49 7.31 5.71 -20.90
C LYS A 49 8.01 5.82 -19.55
N THR A 50 9.14 6.54 -19.48
CA THR A 50 9.88 6.74 -18.23
C THR A 50 9.05 7.44 -17.16
N ARG A 51 8.23 8.43 -17.54
CA ARG A 51 7.31 9.11 -16.61
C ARG A 51 6.27 8.16 -16.03
N ASN A 52 5.66 7.31 -16.85
CA ASN A 52 4.66 6.34 -16.38
C ASN A 52 5.29 5.30 -15.45
N VAL A 53 6.49 4.81 -15.78
CA VAL A 53 7.26 3.91 -14.90
C VAL A 53 7.49 4.56 -13.55
N ASN A 54 8.01 5.80 -13.54
CA ASN A 54 8.28 6.52 -12.29
C ASN A 54 7.01 6.78 -11.47
N ALA A 55 5.89 7.11 -12.13
CA ALA A 55 4.60 7.26 -11.46
C ALA A 55 4.12 5.94 -10.83
N ALA A 56 4.24 4.82 -11.55
CA ALA A 56 3.86 3.50 -11.06
C ALA A 56 4.67 3.10 -9.81
N TYR A 57 5.99 3.32 -9.82
CA TYR A 57 6.84 3.06 -8.65
C TYR A 57 6.57 4.02 -7.48
N ALA A 58 6.13 5.26 -7.75
CA ALA A 58 5.72 6.19 -6.70
C ALA A 58 4.42 5.70 -6.02
N THR A 59 3.38 5.38 -6.80
CA THR A 59 2.13 4.81 -6.29
C THR A 59 2.35 3.54 -5.48
N MET A 60 3.15 2.60 -5.99
CA MET A 60 3.50 1.37 -5.25
C MET A 60 4.14 1.66 -3.88
N LYS A 61 5.04 2.66 -3.80
CA LYS A 61 5.69 3.04 -2.55
C LYS A 61 4.73 3.70 -1.59
N ASP A 62 3.87 4.59 -2.08
CA ASP A 62 2.84 5.23 -1.26
C ASP A 62 1.86 4.18 -0.72
N ASN A 63 1.42 3.24 -1.57
CA ASN A 63 0.54 2.13 -1.17
C ASN A 63 1.17 1.27 -0.06
N GLY A 64 2.44 0.90 -0.22
CA GLY A 64 3.16 0.12 0.80
C GLY A 64 3.37 0.89 2.11
N ALA A 65 3.81 2.15 2.02
CA ALA A 65 4.09 2.99 3.18
C ALA A 65 2.81 3.34 3.96
N LEU A 66 1.72 3.69 3.27
CA LEU A 66 0.43 4.00 3.90
C LEU A 66 -0.19 2.78 4.55
N SER A 67 -0.09 1.60 3.94
CA SER A 67 -0.57 0.34 4.54
C SER A 67 0.14 0.06 5.87
N LEU A 68 1.47 0.16 5.90
CA LEU A 68 2.25 0.02 7.13
C LEU A 68 1.88 1.10 8.16
N TYR A 69 1.71 2.35 7.73
CA TYR A 69 1.31 3.45 8.61
C TYR A 69 -0.04 3.21 9.27
N PHE A 70 -1.09 2.87 8.51
CA PHE A 70 -2.41 2.64 9.04
C PHE A 70 -2.42 1.42 9.95
N LEU A 71 -1.81 0.31 9.53
CA LEU A 71 -1.73 -0.90 10.34
C LEU A 71 -1.02 -0.62 11.67
N ALA A 72 0.14 0.06 11.64
CA ALA A 72 0.85 0.42 12.86
C ALA A 72 0.09 1.42 13.73
N ARG A 73 -0.69 2.34 13.14
CA ARG A 73 -1.51 3.29 13.89
C ARG A 73 -2.58 2.57 14.71
N TYR A 74 -3.31 1.64 14.10
CA TYR A 74 -4.42 0.97 14.77
C TYR A 74 -3.99 -0.20 15.68
N THR A 75 -2.86 -0.87 15.36
CA THR A 75 -2.37 -2.03 16.14
C THR A 75 -1.51 -1.67 17.35
N ARG A 76 -0.90 -0.47 17.43
CA ARG A 76 -0.12 -0.05 18.62
C ARG A 76 -0.91 -0.07 19.92
N GLY A 77 -2.22 0.16 19.84
CA GLY A 77 -3.15 0.11 20.96
C GLY A 77 -3.69 -1.30 21.26
N ALA A 78 -3.12 -2.36 20.69
CA ALA A 78 -3.50 -3.71 21.07
C ALA A 78 -3.21 -3.97 22.56
N GLY A 79 -4.07 -4.76 23.19
CA GLY A 79 -3.94 -5.20 24.59
C GLY A 79 -4.26 -4.12 25.62
N ILE A 80 -4.94 -3.02 25.26
CA ILE A 80 -5.44 -2.07 26.27
C ILE A 80 -6.49 -2.79 27.12
N GLU A 81 -6.17 -2.99 28.40
CA GLU A 81 -7.04 -3.62 29.41
C GLU A 81 -7.55 -5.02 29.03
N THR A 82 -6.90 -5.69 28.07
CA THR A 82 -7.24 -7.04 27.60
C THR A 82 -6.01 -7.70 26.96
N ILE A 83 -6.15 -8.92 26.45
CA ILE A 83 -5.09 -9.57 25.68
C ILE A 83 -4.94 -8.91 24.30
N PRO A 84 -3.79 -9.00 23.63
CA PRO A 84 -3.53 -8.20 22.42
C PRO A 84 -4.09 -8.80 21.14
N ILE A 85 -4.21 -10.12 21.05
CA ILE A 85 -4.61 -10.85 19.83
C ILE A 85 -5.87 -11.65 20.09
N ASN A 86 -6.81 -11.64 19.14
CA ASN A 86 -7.95 -12.54 19.15
C ASN A 86 -7.62 -13.85 18.41
N GLY A 87 -6.97 -14.77 19.12
CA GLY A 87 -6.53 -16.05 18.58
C GLY A 87 -7.46 -17.22 18.90
N SER A 88 -7.20 -18.35 18.23
CA SER A 88 -7.95 -19.61 18.39
C SER A 88 -7.93 -20.14 19.82
N THR A 89 -9.06 -20.62 20.32
CA THR A 89 -9.22 -21.28 21.62
C THR A 89 -8.38 -22.55 21.81
N ASN A 90 -7.81 -23.10 20.73
CA ASN A 90 -6.87 -24.23 20.80
C ASN A 90 -5.51 -23.87 21.41
N VAL A 91 -5.21 -22.58 21.55
CA VAL A 91 -3.97 -22.04 22.11
C VAL A 91 -4.32 -21.27 23.39
N SER A 92 -3.40 -21.21 24.35
CA SER A 92 -3.62 -20.51 25.62
C SER A 92 -4.01 -19.05 25.40
N SER A 93 -4.93 -18.56 26.23
CA SER A 93 -5.56 -17.23 26.11
C SER A 93 -6.25 -16.97 24.76
N GLY A 94 -6.59 -18.02 24.01
CA GLY A 94 -7.44 -17.91 22.83
C GLY A 94 -8.90 -17.75 23.18
N ASN A 95 -9.61 -16.90 22.44
CA ASN A 95 -10.98 -16.48 22.75
C ASN A 95 -11.94 -16.62 21.57
N CYS A 96 -11.49 -17.20 20.47
CA CYS A 96 -12.29 -17.29 19.27
C CYS A 96 -12.25 -18.72 18.70
N GLU A 97 -13.40 -19.19 18.21
CA GLU A 97 -13.46 -20.52 17.58
C GLU A 97 -12.81 -20.45 16.20
N GLU A 98 -12.09 -21.51 15.82
CA GLU A 98 -11.33 -21.55 14.59
C GLU A 98 -12.20 -21.17 13.36
N ASN A 99 -11.65 -20.32 12.48
CA ASN A 99 -12.30 -19.77 11.28
C ASN A 99 -13.43 -18.74 11.48
N GLN A 100 -13.74 -18.31 12.71
CA GLN A 100 -14.65 -17.18 12.86
C GLN A 100 -14.09 -15.90 12.19
N PRO A 101 -14.93 -15.07 11.56
CA PRO A 101 -14.46 -13.93 10.76
C PRO A 101 -13.79 -12.83 11.58
N TRP A 102 -13.98 -12.81 12.91
CA TRP A 102 -13.29 -11.93 13.85
C TRP A 102 -12.08 -12.59 14.55
N CYS A 103 -11.65 -13.79 14.13
CA CYS A 103 -10.40 -14.40 14.57
C CYS A 103 -9.22 -13.97 13.72
N THR A 104 -8.03 -14.02 14.31
CA THR A 104 -6.79 -14.06 13.54
C THR A 104 -6.74 -15.37 12.72
N GLN A 105 -6.21 -15.30 11.51
CA GLN A 105 -6.09 -16.44 10.60
C GLN A 105 -4.77 -16.35 9.84
N ASP A 106 -4.03 -17.46 9.82
CA ASP A 106 -2.73 -17.60 9.16
C ASP A 106 -2.90 -18.58 8.00
N LEU A 107 -2.58 -18.15 6.77
CA LEU A 107 -2.75 -18.90 5.55
C LEU A 107 -1.47 -18.85 4.71
N THR A 108 -0.91 -20.02 4.41
CA THR A 108 0.34 -20.09 3.61
C THR A 108 0.14 -19.70 2.14
N ALA A 109 -1.05 -19.92 1.58
CA ALA A 109 -1.38 -19.73 0.16
C ALA A 109 -2.27 -18.51 -0.13
N ALA A 110 -2.72 -17.80 0.90
CA ALA A 110 -3.57 -16.63 0.80
C ALA A 110 -3.11 -15.57 1.80
N SER A 111 -3.73 -14.40 1.80
CA SER A 111 -3.42 -13.38 2.79
C SER A 111 -3.94 -13.75 4.17
N ASP A 112 -3.17 -13.37 5.17
CA ASP A 112 -3.53 -13.50 6.57
C ASP A 112 -4.64 -12.52 6.94
N ARG A 113 -5.31 -12.84 8.05
CA ARG A 113 -6.20 -11.94 8.74
C ARG A 113 -5.63 -11.72 10.13
N LEU A 114 -5.37 -10.46 10.48
CA LEU A 114 -4.93 -10.10 11.81
C LEU A 114 -6.13 -9.58 12.60
N ALA A 115 -6.38 -10.16 13.78
CA ALA A 115 -7.39 -9.69 14.71
C ALA A 115 -6.74 -9.25 16.02
N ILE A 116 -6.75 -7.94 16.28
CA ILE A 116 -6.24 -7.37 17.54
C ILE A 116 -7.40 -7.09 18.49
N ARG A 117 -7.13 -7.15 19.79
CA ARG A 117 -8.11 -6.83 20.84
C ARG A 117 -7.68 -5.61 21.64
N LYS A 118 -8.67 -4.82 22.04
CA LYS A 118 -8.48 -3.65 22.93
C LYS A 118 -9.81 -3.23 23.53
N VAL A 119 -9.77 -2.67 24.73
CA VAL A 119 -10.88 -1.95 25.35
C VAL A 119 -10.62 -0.45 25.21
N PHE A 120 -11.59 0.30 24.70
CA PHE A 120 -11.41 1.75 24.58
C PHE A 120 -11.60 2.45 25.93
N PRO A 121 -10.65 3.30 26.38
CA PRO A 121 -10.74 3.95 27.68
C PRO A 121 -11.76 5.10 27.71
N ASP A 122 -12.18 5.60 26.55
CA ASP A 122 -13.21 6.62 26.33
C ASP A 122 -13.92 6.34 24.99
N ASP A 123 -14.95 7.12 24.64
CA ASP A 123 -15.61 7.01 23.34
C ASP A 123 -14.60 7.29 22.21
N MET A 124 -14.37 6.31 21.33
CA MET A 124 -13.34 6.38 20.30
C MET A 124 -13.84 5.87 18.95
N GLU A 125 -13.29 6.45 17.88
CA GLU A 125 -13.48 5.94 16.53
C GLU A 125 -12.66 4.65 16.33
N ALA A 126 -13.35 3.57 16.00
CA ALA A 126 -12.74 2.29 15.67
C ALA A 126 -12.12 2.32 14.27
N CYS A 127 -11.31 1.31 13.92
CA CYS A 127 -10.61 1.28 12.65
C CYS A 127 -11.52 1.23 11.40
N ASN A 128 -12.82 0.94 11.55
CA ASN A 128 -13.79 1.00 10.47
C ASN A 128 -14.51 2.37 10.35
N GLY A 129 -14.24 3.32 11.26
CA GLY A 129 -14.80 4.67 11.24
C GLY A 129 -16.05 4.86 12.11
N GLU A 130 -16.53 3.80 12.75
CA GLU A 130 -17.67 3.88 13.68
C GLU A 130 -17.20 4.27 15.08
N ILE A 131 -18.06 5.00 15.81
CA ILE A 131 -17.80 5.32 17.22
C ILE A 131 -18.18 4.11 18.08
N SER A 132 -17.24 3.65 18.90
CA SER A 132 -17.48 2.66 19.95
C SER A 132 -17.45 3.35 21.31
N PRO A 133 -18.39 3.04 22.21
CA PRO A 133 -18.47 3.67 23.51
C PRO A 133 -17.32 3.23 24.44
N LYS A 134 -17.03 4.05 25.44
CA LYS A 134 -16.11 3.72 26.52
C LYS A 134 -16.39 2.33 27.12
N GLY A 135 -15.33 1.55 27.29
CA GLY A 135 -15.37 0.23 27.95
C GLY A 135 -15.86 -0.92 27.06
N ASP A 136 -16.20 -0.65 25.80
CA ASP A 136 -16.51 -1.70 24.82
C ASP A 136 -15.22 -2.45 24.46
N GLU A 137 -15.29 -3.77 24.50
CA GLU A 137 -14.18 -4.63 24.10
C GLU A 137 -14.29 -4.92 22.61
N LEU A 138 -13.37 -4.38 21.83
CA LEU A 138 -13.36 -4.50 20.39
C LEU A 138 -12.30 -5.48 19.91
N VAL A 139 -12.66 -6.16 18.82
CA VAL A 139 -11.72 -6.81 17.92
C VAL A 139 -11.61 -5.96 16.65
N GLU A 140 -10.42 -5.46 16.34
CA GLU A 140 -10.14 -4.83 15.06
C GLU A 140 -9.47 -5.83 14.13
N ILE A 141 -10.05 -5.97 12.93
CA ILE A 141 -9.70 -7.02 11.98
C ILE A 141 -9.15 -6.39 10.72
N PHE A 142 -7.91 -6.73 10.40
CA PHE A 142 -7.20 -6.32 9.20
C PHE A 142 -7.10 -7.51 8.25
N SER A 143 -7.51 -7.31 6.99
CA SER A 143 -7.42 -8.34 5.95
C SER A 143 -7.31 -7.70 4.57
N VAL A 144 -6.92 -8.49 3.57
CA VAL A 144 -6.97 -8.07 2.17
C VAL A 144 -8.34 -8.41 1.59
N LEU A 145 -9.07 -7.38 1.16
CA LEU A 145 -10.27 -7.53 0.35
C LEU A 145 -9.86 -7.72 -1.10
N GLU A 146 -10.32 -8.80 -1.71
CA GLU A 146 -10.15 -9.08 -3.13
C GLU A 146 -11.47 -8.84 -3.86
N THR A 147 -11.45 -7.92 -4.82
CA THR A 147 -12.54 -7.65 -5.76
C THR A 147 -12.05 -7.92 -7.19
N ASN A 148 -12.95 -8.02 -8.16
CA ASN A 148 -12.59 -8.20 -9.57
C ASN A 148 -11.64 -7.11 -10.11
N ASP A 149 -11.75 -5.88 -9.58
CA ASP A 149 -11.03 -4.71 -10.11
C ASP A 149 -9.79 -4.31 -9.29
N TYR A 150 -9.78 -4.60 -7.99
CA TYR A 150 -8.69 -4.19 -7.09
C TYR A 150 -8.58 -5.09 -5.87
N LYS A 151 -7.40 -5.04 -5.25
CA LYS A 151 -7.15 -5.60 -3.92
C LYS A 151 -6.78 -4.49 -2.95
N ALA A 152 -7.31 -4.55 -1.74
CA ALA A 152 -7.13 -3.48 -0.75
C ALA A 152 -6.99 -4.03 0.66
N LEU A 153 -6.13 -3.39 1.47
CA LEU A 153 -6.13 -3.55 2.91
C LEU A 153 -7.39 -2.89 3.48
N VAL A 154 -8.19 -3.68 4.18
CA VAL A 154 -9.42 -3.22 4.82
C VAL A 154 -9.36 -3.41 6.33
N CYS A 155 -10.16 -2.63 7.06
CA CYS A 155 -10.43 -2.85 8.46
C CYS A 155 -11.93 -3.02 8.75
N GLN A 156 -12.24 -3.93 9.67
CA GLN A 156 -13.55 -4.10 10.28
C GLN A 156 -13.41 -4.11 11.80
N SER A 157 -14.48 -3.77 12.50
CA SER A 157 -14.50 -3.76 13.97
C SER A 157 -15.67 -4.59 14.47
N TYR A 158 -15.40 -5.48 15.42
CA TYR A 158 -16.39 -6.36 16.03
C TYR A 158 -16.42 -6.08 17.54
N SER A 159 -17.61 -5.87 18.10
CA SER A 159 -17.78 -5.69 19.55
C SER A 159 -18.02 -7.05 20.20
N LEU A 160 -17.12 -7.45 21.09
CA LEU A 160 -17.30 -8.65 21.91
C LEU A 160 -18.37 -8.43 22.98
N SER A 161 -18.55 -7.19 23.44
CA SER A 161 -19.57 -6.85 24.43
C SER A 161 -20.99 -6.98 23.87
N ASN A 162 -21.19 -6.55 22.62
CA ASN A 162 -22.49 -6.63 21.95
C ASN A 162 -22.65 -7.91 21.11
N ASN A 163 -21.57 -8.66 20.92
CA ASN A 163 -21.50 -9.84 20.05
C ASN A 163 -22.01 -9.54 18.63
N ASP A 164 -21.61 -8.38 18.09
CA ASP A 164 -22.05 -7.90 16.78
C ASP A 164 -20.96 -7.04 16.11
N TRP A 165 -21.05 -6.90 14.79
CA TRP A 165 -20.21 -5.99 14.03
C TRP A 165 -20.56 -4.55 14.40
N LEU A 166 -19.53 -3.72 14.56
CA LEU A 166 -19.72 -2.30 14.83
C LEU A 166 -20.12 -1.60 13.52
N GLY A 167 -21.36 -1.14 13.44
CA GLY A 167 -21.95 -0.60 12.20
C GLY A 167 -22.49 -1.69 11.27
N THR A 168 -22.97 -1.31 10.07
CA THR A 168 -23.53 -2.26 9.09
C THR A 168 -22.44 -3.02 8.33
N ASP A 169 -21.66 -3.85 9.02
CA ASP A 169 -20.59 -4.71 8.48
C ASP A 169 -19.66 -4.00 7.48
N ALA A 170 -19.34 -2.74 7.76
CA ALA A 170 -18.61 -1.88 6.84
C ALA A 170 -17.11 -2.18 6.89
N LYS A 171 -16.61 -2.90 5.88
CA LYS A 171 -15.17 -2.93 5.56
C LYS A 171 -14.73 -1.53 5.15
N ARG A 172 -13.94 -0.86 5.98
CA ARG A 172 -13.30 0.41 5.59
C ARG A 172 -12.02 0.11 4.83
N VAL A 173 -11.91 0.62 3.61
CA VAL A 173 -10.67 0.59 2.85
C VAL A 173 -9.64 1.50 3.53
N LEU A 174 -8.53 0.92 3.96
CA LEU A 174 -7.39 1.67 4.48
C LEU A 174 -6.45 2.07 3.36
N GLN A 175 -6.16 1.13 2.45
CA GLN A 175 -5.24 1.35 1.34
C GLN A 175 -5.48 0.36 0.20
N THR A 176 -5.46 0.84 -1.04
CA THR A 176 -5.55 0.02 -2.26
C THR A 176 -4.17 -0.43 -2.75
N GLY A 177 -4.16 -1.36 -3.70
CA GLY A 177 -2.94 -1.85 -4.33
C GLY A 177 -2.15 -2.78 -3.41
N ILE A 178 -2.84 -3.59 -2.59
CA ILE A 178 -2.22 -4.56 -1.68
C ILE A 178 -2.62 -5.96 -2.11
N ASP A 179 -1.67 -6.70 -2.68
CA ASP A 179 -1.90 -8.04 -3.22
C ASP A 179 -1.83 -9.14 -2.16
N ASP A 180 -1.00 -8.92 -1.14
CA ASP A 180 -0.84 -9.87 -0.04
C ASP A 180 -0.53 -9.16 1.28
N PHE A 181 -0.97 -9.76 2.38
CA PHE A 181 -0.69 -9.40 3.76
C PHE A 181 -0.32 -10.67 4.52
N GLN A 182 0.82 -10.64 5.22
CA GLN A 182 1.28 -11.73 6.08
C GLN A 182 1.71 -11.17 7.44
N VAL A 183 1.53 -11.97 8.50
CA VAL A 183 1.86 -11.58 9.87
C VAL A 183 2.51 -12.70 10.67
N MET A 184 3.54 -12.34 11.43
CA MET A 184 4.18 -13.17 12.44
C MET A 184 4.13 -12.46 13.80
N TYR A 185 4.26 -13.20 14.89
CA TYR A 185 4.00 -12.73 16.24
C TYR A 185 5.25 -12.78 17.11
N PHE A 186 5.54 -11.69 17.81
CA PHE A 186 6.58 -11.68 18.83
C PHE A 186 5.99 -12.13 20.17
N GLU A 187 6.26 -13.38 20.53
CA GLU A 187 5.86 -13.97 21.81
C GLU A 187 6.98 -13.82 22.85
N THR A 188 6.64 -13.44 24.07
CA THR A 188 7.62 -13.34 25.17
C THR A 188 8.35 -14.67 25.38
N GLY A 189 9.68 -14.60 25.47
CA GLY A 189 10.55 -15.77 25.60
C GLY A 189 11.01 -16.38 24.26
N GLN A 190 10.48 -15.93 23.12
CA GLN A 190 10.98 -16.32 21.79
C GLN A 190 12.01 -15.31 21.27
N ALA A 191 13.06 -15.79 20.62
CA ALA A 191 14.13 -14.94 20.07
C ALA A 191 13.77 -14.30 18.72
N SER A 192 12.81 -14.89 18.01
CA SER A 192 12.35 -14.49 16.68
C SER A 192 10.83 -14.55 16.64
N PRO A 193 10.17 -13.79 15.75
CA PRO A 193 8.73 -13.87 15.61
C PRO A 193 8.33 -15.26 15.09
N VAL A 194 7.17 -15.73 15.51
CA VAL A 194 6.64 -17.06 15.20
C VAL A 194 5.34 -16.94 14.39
N SER A 195 5.05 -17.94 13.56
CA SER A 195 3.74 -18.03 12.87
C SER A 195 2.62 -18.35 13.86
N ALA A 196 1.35 -18.15 13.47
CA ALA A 196 0.23 -18.39 14.36
C ALA A 196 0.18 -19.85 14.87
N ALA A 197 0.59 -20.80 14.00
CA ALA A 197 0.65 -22.22 14.34
C ALA A 197 1.67 -22.57 15.45
N ASN A 198 2.64 -21.68 15.69
CA ASN A 198 3.71 -21.88 16.67
C ASN A 198 3.53 -21.01 17.92
N VAL A 199 2.49 -20.17 18.00
CA VAL A 199 2.18 -19.39 19.20
C VAL A 199 1.71 -20.32 20.31
N THR A 200 2.27 -20.16 21.50
CA THR A 200 1.88 -20.98 22.67
C THR A 200 0.88 -20.28 23.58
N ASN A 201 0.89 -18.94 23.62
CA ASN A 201 -0.05 -18.13 24.39
C ASN A 201 -0.30 -16.77 23.73
N TRP A 202 -1.54 -16.54 23.30
CA TRP A 202 -1.95 -15.28 22.67
C TRP A 202 -1.87 -14.07 23.61
N GLY A 203 -1.94 -14.30 24.92
CA GLY A 203 -1.77 -13.27 25.95
C GLY A 203 -0.34 -12.77 26.10
N ASN A 204 0.65 -13.51 25.58
CA ASN A 204 2.08 -13.19 25.71
C ASN A 204 2.67 -12.51 24.46
N ILE A 205 1.83 -12.06 23.53
CA ILE A 205 2.30 -11.39 22.32
C ILE A 205 2.56 -9.91 22.60
N HIS A 206 3.80 -9.45 22.44
CA HIS A 206 4.16 -8.06 22.68
C HIS A 206 4.35 -7.24 21.40
N GLY A 207 4.22 -7.87 20.23
CA GLY A 207 4.27 -7.20 18.95
C GLY A 207 4.06 -8.15 17.78
N ILE A 208 4.10 -7.60 16.59
CA ILE A 208 3.95 -8.33 15.33
C ILE A 208 5.02 -7.91 14.32
N GLU A 209 5.43 -8.84 13.48
CA GLU A 209 6.14 -8.56 12.24
C GLU A 209 5.15 -8.71 11.09
N VAL A 210 5.04 -7.68 10.26
CA VAL A 210 4.03 -7.62 9.20
C VAL A 210 4.71 -7.34 7.88
N ALA A 211 4.20 -7.97 6.82
CA ALA A 211 4.65 -7.71 5.47
C ALA A 211 3.46 -7.59 4.52
N PHE A 212 3.62 -6.71 3.54
CA PHE A 212 2.68 -6.52 2.44
C PHE A 212 3.39 -6.68 1.10
N ILE A 213 2.70 -7.26 0.12
CA ILE A 213 3.04 -7.08 -1.29
C ILE A 213 2.19 -5.92 -1.81
N ALA A 214 2.82 -4.76 -2.02
CA ALA A 214 2.13 -3.62 -2.63
C ALA A 214 2.42 -3.58 -4.14
N ASN A 215 1.40 -3.21 -4.92
CA ASN A 215 1.48 -3.04 -6.36
C ASN A 215 1.23 -1.59 -6.78
N SER A 216 1.63 -1.27 -8.02
CA SER A 216 1.53 0.07 -8.57
C SER A 216 0.14 0.49 -9.04
N GLU A 217 -0.83 -0.43 -9.12
CA GLU A 217 -2.19 -0.29 -9.69
C GLU A 217 -2.26 0.13 -11.17
N ILE A 218 -1.22 0.81 -11.65
CA ILE A 218 -1.00 1.20 -13.04
C ILE A 218 0.19 0.43 -13.64
N PRO A 219 0.18 0.13 -14.95
CA PRO A 219 1.28 -0.59 -15.59
C PRO A 219 2.63 0.15 -15.50
N ALA A 220 3.63 -0.51 -14.91
CA ALA A 220 5.02 -0.07 -14.88
C ALA A 220 5.84 -0.66 -16.04
N HIS A 221 5.44 -1.81 -16.58
CA HIS A 221 6.18 -2.52 -17.62
C HIS A 221 5.44 -2.47 -18.97
N LEU A 222 6.16 -2.64 -20.09
CA LEU A 222 5.55 -2.72 -21.43
C LEU A 222 4.88 -4.07 -21.68
N GLU A 223 5.49 -5.12 -21.17
CA GLU A 223 5.08 -6.50 -21.32
C GLU A 223 4.87 -7.10 -19.95
N ALA A 224 4.08 -8.17 -19.90
CA ALA A 224 3.86 -8.91 -18.67
C ALA A 224 5.19 -9.54 -18.22
N LEU A 225 5.49 -9.41 -16.93
CA LEU A 225 6.75 -9.84 -16.34
C LEU A 225 6.44 -10.86 -15.25
N ASN A 226 7.09 -12.02 -15.32
CA ASN A 226 7.01 -13.02 -14.26
C ASN A 226 7.75 -12.52 -13.02
N GLN A 227 7.01 -12.21 -11.96
CA GLN A 227 7.53 -11.78 -10.67
C GLN A 227 7.24 -12.87 -9.63
N ASN A 228 8.29 -13.35 -8.98
CA ASN A 228 8.21 -14.34 -7.90
C ASN A 228 8.65 -13.68 -6.60
N LEU A 229 7.72 -13.50 -5.65
CA LEU A 229 7.96 -12.80 -4.40
C LEU A 229 7.69 -13.75 -3.23
N THR A 230 8.70 -13.97 -2.38
CA THR A 230 8.56 -14.74 -1.14
C THR A 230 8.43 -13.78 0.03
N ILE A 231 7.36 -13.90 0.80
CA ILE A 231 6.97 -12.96 1.85
C ILE A 231 6.89 -13.68 3.20
N LEU A 232 7.65 -13.21 4.19
CA LEU A 232 7.78 -13.81 5.53
C LEU A 232 7.95 -15.35 5.47
N ASN A 233 7.15 -16.08 6.26
CA ASN A 233 7.06 -17.53 6.31
C ASN A 233 6.06 -18.10 5.30
N ALA A 234 5.46 -17.27 4.45
CA ALA A 234 4.49 -17.70 3.46
C ALA A 234 5.17 -18.28 2.21
N GLY A 235 4.37 -18.94 1.36
CA GLY A 235 4.85 -19.42 0.07
C GLY A 235 5.17 -18.29 -0.92
N THR A 236 5.88 -18.63 -1.99
CA THR A 236 6.15 -17.70 -3.10
C THR A 236 4.86 -17.33 -3.83
N ARG A 237 4.62 -16.03 -4.01
CA ARG A 237 3.58 -15.48 -4.88
C ARG A 237 4.13 -15.23 -6.27
N THR A 238 3.39 -15.70 -7.27
CA THR A 238 3.77 -15.58 -8.68
C THR A 238 2.80 -14.66 -9.40
N PHE A 239 3.33 -13.62 -10.05
CA PHE A 239 2.55 -12.68 -10.84
C PHE A 239 3.09 -12.67 -12.27
N ASN A 240 2.21 -12.48 -13.26
CA ASN A 240 2.57 -12.36 -14.66
C ASN A 240 1.75 -11.24 -15.30
N ASP A 241 2.08 -10.01 -14.93
CA ASP A 241 1.41 -8.82 -15.44
C ASP A 241 2.39 -7.65 -15.55
N ARG A 242 1.86 -6.46 -15.81
CA ARG A 242 2.63 -5.25 -16.09
C ARG A 242 2.83 -4.35 -14.88
N LEU A 243 2.34 -4.73 -13.70
CA LEU A 243 2.42 -3.91 -12.50
C LEU A 243 3.80 -4.03 -11.86
N ALA A 244 4.28 -2.94 -11.25
CA ALA A 244 5.43 -3.02 -10.35
C ALA A 244 4.94 -3.51 -8.99
N ARG A 245 5.72 -4.39 -8.35
CA ARG A 245 5.47 -4.89 -7.00
C ARG A 245 6.71 -4.86 -6.13
N HIS A 246 6.52 -4.68 -4.84
CA HIS A 246 7.58 -4.76 -3.85
C HIS A 246 7.03 -5.20 -2.49
N ILE A 247 7.88 -5.86 -1.70
CA ILE A 247 7.55 -6.28 -0.33
C ILE A 247 7.86 -5.13 0.63
N PHE A 248 6.91 -4.75 1.45
CA PHE A 248 7.06 -3.76 2.52
C PHE A 248 6.88 -4.47 3.85
N GLN A 249 7.91 -4.44 4.70
CA GLN A 249 7.95 -5.20 5.95
C GLN A 249 8.38 -4.30 7.09
N THR A 250 7.76 -4.47 8.26
CA THR A 250 8.16 -3.81 9.50
C THR A 250 7.73 -4.61 10.72
N SER A 251 8.38 -4.37 11.85
CA SER A 251 7.91 -4.80 13.16
C SER A 251 7.11 -3.68 13.83
N ILE A 252 6.04 -4.05 14.53
CA ILE A 252 5.17 -3.14 15.29
C ILE A 252 5.05 -3.70 16.70
N ALA A 253 5.48 -2.93 17.69
CA ALA A 253 5.30 -3.27 19.09
C ALA A 253 3.92 -2.82 19.60
N PHE A 254 3.36 -3.58 20.53
CA PHE A 254 2.12 -3.24 21.23
C PHE A 254 2.45 -2.51 22.51
N ASN A 255 2.14 -1.21 22.58
CA ASN A 255 2.58 -0.35 23.68
C ASN A 255 2.10 -0.87 25.04
N ASN A 256 0.89 -1.43 25.10
CA ASN A 256 0.29 -1.89 26.36
C ASN A 256 0.83 -3.23 26.84
N MET A 257 1.41 -4.02 25.94
CA MET A 257 2.01 -5.32 26.28
C MET A 257 3.47 -5.21 26.69
N LEU A 258 4.15 -4.12 26.32
CA LEU A 258 5.51 -3.84 26.75
C LEU A 258 5.59 -3.30 28.19
N LEU A 259 4.51 -2.68 28.67
CA LEU A 259 4.47 -2.09 30.01
C LEU A 259 4.26 -3.13 31.12
N THR A 260 3.60 -4.25 30.79
CA THR A 260 3.34 -5.36 31.72
C THR A 260 4.59 -6.18 32.10
N GLU A 261 5.70 -6.06 31.37
CA GLU A 261 6.98 -6.71 31.73
C GLU A 261 7.73 -6.02 32.90
N THR A 262 7.25 -4.89 33.43
CA THR A 262 7.97 -4.11 34.47
C THR A 262 7.65 -4.44 35.92
N THR A 263 6.82 -5.46 36.22
CA THR A 263 6.65 -5.93 37.60
C THR A 263 7.62 -7.06 37.94
N ILE A 264 8.89 -6.70 38.13
CA ILE A 264 9.82 -7.51 38.93
C ILE A 264 10.12 -6.69 40.19
N GLU A 265 9.36 -6.95 41.25
CA GLU A 265 9.77 -6.73 42.65
C GLU A 265 10.16 -8.07 43.27
#